data_AF-A0A2E1K0I2-F1
#
_entry.id   AF-A0A2E1K0I2-F1
#
_cell.length_a   1.000
_cell.length_b   1.000
_cell.length_c   1.000
_cell.angle_alpha   90.00
_cell.angle_beta   90.00
_cell.angle_gamma   90.00
#
_symmetry.space_group_name_H-M   'P 1'
#
loop_
_entity.id
_entity.type
_entity.pdbx_description
1 polymer ?
#
loop_
_entity_poly.entity_id
_entity_poly.type
_entity_poly.pdbx_seq_one_letter_code
_entity_poly.pdbx_strand_id
1 'polypeptide(L)' 'MMTFATQERIDELRSYFNTLTSEMENWKDPIDTVIPVRELNDMREACEFFTGSELYVVKQVDNSGNMRVKANGYYLTIGA' A
#
# COMPACT_ATOMS: atom_id res chain seq x y z
N MET A 1 17.14 19.82 1.73
CA MET A 1 16.28 20.62 2.62
C MET A 1 14.91 19.96 2.60
N MET A 2 14.56 19.18 3.62
CA MET A 2 13.19 18.67 3.79
C MET A 2 12.33 19.83 4.28
N THR A 3 11.20 20.08 3.62
CA THR A 3 10.21 21.09 4.03
C THR A 3 9.14 20.43 4.89
N PHE A 4 8.47 21.20 5.76
CA PHE A 4 7.38 20.66 6.61
C PHE A 4 6.27 19.98 5.78
N ALA A 5 5.93 20.56 4.62
CA ALA A 5 4.97 19.98 3.68
C ALA A 5 5.38 18.59 3.15
N THR A 6 6.69 18.34 2.96
CA THR A 6 7.17 17.00 2.57
C THR A 6 7.12 15.99 3.72
N GLN A 7 7.31 16.42 4.97
CA GLN A 7 7.23 15.50 6.11
C GLN A 7 5.79 15.07 6.38
N GLU A 8 4.85 16.02 6.36
CA GLU A 8 3.42 15.73 6.52
C GLU A 8 2.93 14.73 5.48
N ARG A 9 3.34 14.88 4.21
CA ARG A 9 3.01 13.91 3.16
C ARG A 9 3.59 12.53 3.41
N ILE A 10 4.84 12.45 3.86
CA ILE A 10 5.48 11.17 4.20
C ILE A 10 4.75 10.48 5.36
N ASP A 11 4.27 11.26 6.33
CA ASP A 11 3.53 10.73 7.48
C ASP A 11 2.15 10.19 7.07
N GLU A 12 1.44 10.87 6.16
CA GLU A 12 0.20 10.37 5.55
C GLU A 12 0.43 9.05 4.80
N LEU A 13 1.42 9.00 3.90
CA LEU A 13 1.75 7.78 3.16
C LEU A 13 2.10 6.64 4.11
N ARG A 14 2.86 6.93 5.18
CA ARG A 14 3.20 5.94 6.20
C ARG A 14 1.98 5.41 6.92
N SER A 15 1.00 6.27 7.22
CA SER A 15 -0.27 5.84 7.83
C SER A 15 -0.99 4.84 6.94
N TYR A 16 -1.19 5.17 5.65
CA TYR A 16 -1.83 4.27 4.70
C TYR A 16 -1.04 2.97 4.49
N PHE A 17 0.28 3.04 4.43
CA PHE A 17 1.13 1.86 4.29
C PHE A 17 1.03 0.93 5.50
N ASN A 18 1.09 1.49 6.71
CA ASN A 18 0.94 0.72 7.94
C ASN A 18 -0.42 0.03 8.02
N THR A 19 -1.49 0.68 7.57
CA THR A 19 -2.81 0.05 7.46
C THR A 19 -2.82 -1.06 6.41
N LEU A 20 -2.24 -0.82 5.24
CA LEU A 20 -2.15 -1.82 4.16
C LEU A 20 -1.42 -3.09 4.62
N THR A 21 -0.43 -2.96 5.50
CA THR A 21 0.41 -4.05 5.98
C THR A 21 0.16 -4.44 7.44
N SER A 22 -0.97 -4.04 8.05
CA SER A 22 -1.19 -4.22 9.50
C SER A 22 -1.19 -5.68 9.94
N GLU A 23 -1.67 -6.56 9.06
CA GLU A 23 -1.77 -8.01 9.30
C GLU A 23 -0.56 -8.79 8.80
N MET A 24 0.49 -8.11 8.32
CA MET A 24 1.70 -8.74 7.80
C MET A 24 2.79 -8.76 8.86
N GLU A 25 3.41 -9.94 9.09
CA GLU A 25 4.58 -10.04 9.96
C GLU A 25 5.80 -9.29 9.39
N ASN A 26 5.92 -9.28 8.06
CA ASN A 26 6.99 -8.62 7.34
C ASN A 26 6.44 -7.90 6.11
N TRP A 27 6.38 -6.57 6.18
CA TRP A 27 5.85 -5.71 5.11
C TRP A 27 6.63 -5.80 3.78
N LYS A 28 7.84 -6.38 3.80
CA LYS A 28 8.68 -6.53 2.59
C LYS A 28 8.28 -7.70 1.70
N ASP A 29 7.47 -8.63 2.22
CA ASP A 29 6.92 -9.75 1.48
C ASP A 29 5.78 -9.30 0.54
N PRO A 30 5.33 -10.15 -0.41
CA PRO A 30 4.20 -9.82 -1.28
C PRO A 30 2.95 -9.46 -0.48
N ILE A 31 2.28 -8.38 -0.90
CA ILE A 31 1.06 -7.90 -0.27
C ILE A 31 -0.12 -8.65 -0.87
N ASP A 32 -1.02 -9.13 -0.01
CA ASP A 32 -2.29 -9.74 -0.42
C ASP A 32 -3.34 -9.50 0.67
N THR A 33 -4.08 -8.39 0.57
CA THR A 33 -5.02 -7.93 1.60
C THR A 33 -6.34 -7.41 1.02
N VAL A 34 -7.31 -7.09 1.86
CA VAL A 34 -8.60 -6.50 1.49
C VAL A 34 -8.67 -5.07 2.03
N ILE A 35 -9.03 -4.12 1.16
CA ILE A 35 -9.12 -2.70 1.50
C ILE A 35 -10.44 -2.11 0.98
N PRO A 36 -10.95 -1.02 1.58
CA PRO A 36 -12.10 -0.31 1.04
C PRO A 36 -11.70 0.50 -0.21
N VAL A 37 -12.55 0.52 -1.24
CA VAL A 37 -12.30 1.24 -2.51
C VAL A 37 -11.99 2.72 -2.33
N ARG A 38 -12.57 3.35 -1.30
CA ARG A 38 -12.36 4.77 -1.00
C ARG A 38 -10.91 5.12 -0.65
N GLU A 39 -10.11 4.15 -0.21
CA GLU A 39 -8.70 4.31 0.18
C GLU A 39 -7.72 3.76 -0.88
N LEU A 40 -8.22 3.23 -2.01
CA LEU A 40 -7.40 2.52 -3.00
C LEU A 40 -6.26 3.37 -3.54
N ASN A 41 -6.52 4.63 -3.91
CA ASN A 41 -5.51 5.47 -4.55
C ASN A 41 -4.42 5.91 -3.56
N ASP A 42 -4.79 6.23 -2.32
CA ASP A 42 -3.83 6.59 -1.29
C ASP A 42 -2.94 5.40 -0.90
N MET A 43 -3.53 4.21 -0.79
CA MET A 43 -2.77 2.98 -0.53
C MET A 43 -1.88 2.56 -1.71
N ARG A 44 -2.28 2.86 -2.95
CA ARG A 44 -1.43 2.67 -4.14
C ARG A 44 -0.18 3.53 -4.08
N GLU A 45 -0.35 4.83 -3.85
CA GLU A 45 0.78 5.75 -3.76
C GLU A 45 1.71 5.38 -2.60
N ALA A 46 1.13 5.02 -1.45
CA ALA A 46 1.90 4.54 -0.31
C ALA A 46 2.68 3.25 -0.64
N CYS A 47 2.03 2.27 -1.28
CA CYS A 47 2.66 1.01 -1.67
C CYS A 47 3.85 1.26 -2.63
N GLU A 48 3.65 2.06 -3.67
CA GLU A 48 4.69 2.40 -4.64
C GLU A 48 5.84 3.16 -3.97
N PHE A 49 5.54 4.12 -3.09
CA PHE A 49 6.56 4.90 -2.39
C PHE A 49 7.48 4.05 -1.51
N PHE A 50 6.94 3.11 -0.73
CA PHE A 50 7.73 2.30 0.21
C PHE A 50 8.34 1.03 -0.39
N THR A 51 7.70 0.46 -1.41
CA THR A 51 8.11 -0.84 -1.97
C THR A 51 8.65 -0.75 -3.40
N GLY A 52 8.33 0.32 -4.13
CA GLY A 52 8.51 0.43 -5.57
C GLY A 52 7.52 -0.41 -6.40
N SER A 53 6.64 -1.18 -5.75
CA SER A 53 5.68 -2.06 -6.43
C SER A 53 4.34 -1.35 -6.62
N GLU A 54 3.72 -1.55 -7.79
CA GLU A 54 2.33 -1.17 -8.01
C GLU A 54 1.38 -2.06 -7.18
N LEU A 55 0.38 -1.43 -6.55
CA LEU A 55 -0.74 -2.11 -5.90
C LEU A 55 -1.92 -2.22 -6.89
N TYR A 56 -2.27 -3.46 -7.25
CA TYR A 56 -3.32 -3.74 -8.21
C TYR A 56 -4.53 -4.44 -7.58
N VAL A 57 -5.71 -4.18 -8.14
CA VAL A 57 -6.97 -4.79 -7.72
C VAL A 57 -7.12 -6.14 -8.40
N VAL A 58 -7.43 -7.16 -7.61
CA VAL A 58 -7.73 -8.52 -8.12
C VAL A 58 -9.22 -8.70 -8.34
N LYS A 59 -10.04 -8.32 -7.36
CA LYS A 59 -11.50 -8.43 -7.41
C LYS A 59 -12.16 -7.60 -6.31
N GLN A 60 -13.42 -7.24 -6.54
CA GLN A 60 -14.33 -6.81 -5.49
C GLN A 60 -14.77 -8.01 -4.66
N VAL A 61 -14.77 -7.90 -3.32
CA VAL A 61 -15.12 -9.01 -2.42
C VAL A 61 -16.54 -8.94 -1.88
N ASP A 62 -17.14 -7.74 -1.86
CA ASP A 62 -18.53 -7.52 -1.43
C ASP A 62 -19.16 -6.29 -2.10
N ASN A 63 -20.47 -6.11 -1.91
CA ASN A 63 -21.22 -4.95 -2.42
C ASN A 63 -20.96 -3.65 -1.64
N SER A 64 -20.19 -3.71 -0.55
CA SER A 64 -19.82 -2.56 0.28
C SER A 64 -18.57 -1.83 -0.26
N GLY A 65 -17.99 -2.32 -1.36
CA GLY A 65 -16.86 -1.70 -2.02
C GLY A 65 -15.50 -2.17 -1.49
N ASN A 66 -15.45 -3.28 -0.76
CA ASN A 66 -14.16 -3.87 -0.39
C ASN A 66 -13.54 -4.59 -1.59
N MET A 67 -12.23 -4.45 -1.75
CA MET A 67 -11.46 -5.04 -2.85
C MET A 67 -10.26 -5.81 -2.33
N ARG A 68 -10.05 -7.01 -2.90
CA ARG A 68 -8.81 -7.75 -2.74
C ARG A 68 -7.74 -7.10 -3.62
N VAL A 69 -6.62 -6.71 -3.03
CA VAL A 69 -5.49 -6.08 -3.70
C VAL A 69 -4.21 -6.87 -3.49
N LYS A 70 -3.27 -6.75 -4.44
CA LYS A 70 -1.97 -7.40 -4.37
C LYS A 70 -0.85 -6.48 -4.83
N ALA A 71 0.37 -6.73 -4.34
CA ALA A 71 1.61 -6.13 -4.81
C ALA A 71 2.76 -7.14 -4.64
N ASN A 72 3.84 -6.99 -5.42
CA ASN A 72 5.01 -7.88 -5.33
C ASN A 72 5.79 -7.69 -4.02
N GLY A 73 5.61 -6.56 -3.33
CA GLY A 73 6.35 -6.22 -2.12
C GLY A 73 7.77 -5.73 -2.42
N TYR A 74 8.50 -5.34 -1.37
CA TYR A 74 9.82 -4.72 -1.52
C TYR A 74 10.86 -5.71 -2.07
N TYR A 75 10.91 -6.93 -1.55
CA TYR A 75 11.99 -7.88 -1.91
C TYR A 75 11.95 -8.33 -3.36
N LEU A 76 10.75 -8.54 -3.92
CA LEU A 76 10.61 -8.94 -5.33
C LEU A 76 10.74 -7.76 -6.30
N THR A 77 10.67 -6.52 -5.80
CA THR A 77 10.78 -5.32 -6.65
C THR A 77 12.22 -4.82 -6.72
N ILE A 78 12.91 -4.75 -5.58
CA ILE A 78 14.29 -4.25 -5.49
C ILE A 78 15.33 -5.36 -5.72
N GLY A 79 14.95 -6.62 -5.49
CA GLY A 79 15.80 -7.78 -5.78
C GLY A 79 15.73 -8.28 -7.24
N ALA A 80 14.93 -7.63 -8.10
CA ALA A 80 14.74 -7.97 -9.51
C ALA A 80 15.66 -7.15 -10.45
#